data_AF-A0A8C4NAB1-F1
#
_entry.id   AF-A0A8C4NAB1-F1
#
_cell.length_a   1.000
_cell.length_b   1.000
_cell.length_c   1.000
_cell.angle_alpha   90.00
_cell.angle_beta   90.00
_cell.angle_gamma   90.00
#
_symmetry.space_group_name_H-M   'P 1'
#
loop_
_entity.id
_entity.type
_entity.pdbx_description
1 polymer ?
#
loop_
_entity_poly.entity_id
_entity_poly.type
_entity_poly.pdbx_seq_one_letter_code
_entity_poly.pdbx_strand_id
1 'polypeptide(L)'
;MAHKVLSLLWNLAHSEDVPVDIMDQALSAHIKILDYSCSQDRDAQKMQWIKRFIEELRNDKWVIPALKQIKEICSLFGEAPQNMSQMQRSPHVFYRHDLINQLQQNHALVTLVAENLASYMDNMKQFAQEHPDYDPQTVRPGSRYSHTQEVQERLSFLRFLLKDGQLWLCSPQAKQIWRCLAENAVFLCDRESCFKWFSKLMGDEPDLDPDINREFFESNVLHLDPGLLTENGMRCFERFFKGLLLSLSVLAASYLLPHACEAKSGSCPSVHLICLRLSVYDRGTPY
;
A
#
# COMPACT_ATOMS: atom_id res chain seq x y z
N MET A 1 7.05 -3.76 35.90
CA MET A 1 8.13 -2.78 35.62
C MET A 1 8.09 -2.30 34.17
N ALA A 2 8.06 -3.20 33.18
CA ALA A 2 8.01 -2.86 31.74
C ALA A 2 6.89 -1.89 31.34
N HIS A 3 5.65 -2.06 31.83
CA HIS A 3 4.55 -1.15 31.52
C HIS A 3 4.84 0.31 31.92
N LYS A 4 5.46 0.54 33.09
CA LYS A 4 5.81 1.91 33.53
C LYS A 4 6.84 2.57 32.61
N VAL A 5 7.82 1.78 32.14
CA VAL A 5 8.84 2.27 31.20
C VAL A 5 8.25 2.57 29.84
N LEU A 6 7.39 1.68 29.30
CA LEU A 6 6.68 1.92 28.04
C LEU A 6 5.79 3.18 28.11
N SER A 7 5.10 3.40 29.23
CA SER A 7 4.33 4.63 29.44
C SER A 7 5.21 5.88 29.51
N LEU A 8 6.41 5.79 30.08
CA LEU A 8 7.36 6.91 30.11
C LEU A 8 7.88 7.23 28.70
N LEU A 9 8.28 6.21 27.94
CA LEU A 9 8.74 6.38 26.56
C LEU A 9 7.64 6.94 25.66
N TRP A 10 6.40 6.50 25.86
CA TRP A 10 5.24 7.12 25.21
C TRP A 10 5.18 8.61 25.51
N ASN A 11 5.17 9.01 26.79
CA ASN A 11 5.03 10.43 27.15
C ASN A 11 6.19 11.27 26.60
N LEU A 12 7.41 10.71 26.56
CA LEU A 12 8.58 11.37 26.00
C LEU A 12 8.44 11.57 24.47
N ALA A 13 8.00 10.54 23.75
CA ALA A 13 7.81 10.62 22.30
C ALA A 13 6.72 11.62 21.89
N HIS A 14 5.70 11.80 22.75
CA HIS A 14 4.55 12.68 22.51
C HIS A 14 4.69 14.05 23.18
N SER A 15 5.91 14.44 23.59
CA SER A 15 6.20 15.78 24.10
C SER A 15 6.57 16.70 22.93
N GLU A 16 5.88 17.82 22.79
CA GLU A 16 6.11 18.83 21.75
C GLU A 16 7.52 19.46 21.84
N ASP A 17 8.05 19.56 23.06
CA ASP A 17 9.36 20.17 23.38
C ASP A 17 10.57 19.28 23.02
N VAL A 18 10.31 18.02 22.67
CA VAL A 18 11.35 17.03 22.40
C VAL A 18 11.68 16.99 20.91
N PRO A 19 12.97 17.06 20.53
CA PRO A 19 13.37 17.02 19.12
C PRO A 19 13.14 15.62 18.51
N VAL A 20 13.06 15.57 17.18
CA VAL A 20 12.68 14.37 16.41
C VAL A 20 13.61 13.18 16.69
N ASP A 21 14.90 13.43 16.88
CA ASP A 21 15.90 12.39 17.18
C ASP A 21 15.65 11.71 18.54
N ILE A 22 15.25 12.47 19.55
CA ILE A 22 14.93 11.91 20.88
C ILE A 22 13.59 11.18 20.85
N MET A 23 12.60 11.71 20.12
CA MET A 23 11.35 10.99 19.85
C MET A 23 11.64 9.64 19.18
N ASP A 24 12.44 9.62 18.12
CA ASP A 24 12.79 8.40 17.39
C ASP A 24 13.54 7.40 18.28
N GLN A 25 14.44 7.87 19.16
CA GLN A 25 15.10 7.03 20.16
C GLN A 25 14.10 6.42 21.16
N ALA A 26 13.14 7.23 21.65
CA ALA A 26 12.12 6.76 22.57
C ALA A 26 11.23 5.68 21.95
N LEU A 27 10.81 5.90 20.69
CA LEU A 27 10.02 4.97 19.91
C LEU A 27 10.80 3.69 19.55
N SER A 28 12.10 3.80 19.24
CA SER A 28 12.96 2.64 19.02
C SER A 28 13.12 1.80 20.29
N ALA A 29 13.34 2.45 21.44
CA ALA A 29 13.40 1.78 22.74
C ALA A 29 12.05 1.11 23.09
N HIS A 30 10.93 1.74 22.73
CA HIS A 30 9.59 1.20 22.93
C HIS A 30 9.43 -0.14 22.19
N ILE A 31 9.80 -0.20 20.90
CA ILE A 31 9.78 -1.45 20.11
C ILE A 31 10.67 -2.53 20.74
N LYS A 32 11.91 -2.19 21.12
CA LYS A 32 12.85 -3.14 21.75
C LYS A 32 12.26 -3.77 23.01
N ILE A 33 11.63 -2.98 23.87
CA ILE A 33 11.01 -3.51 25.10
C ILE A 33 9.85 -4.46 24.78
N LEU A 34 9.05 -4.17 23.74
CA LEU A 34 7.98 -5.07 23.30
C LEU A 34 8.50 -6.37 22.69
N ASP A 35 9.64 -6.33 22.00
CA ASP A 35 10.29 -7.50 21.40
C ASP A 35 10.88 -8.43 22.48
N TYR A 36 11.63 -7.88 23.44
CA TYR A 36 12.26 -8.63 24.53
C TYR A 36 11.29 -9.06 25.65
N SER A 37 10.01 -8.71 25.57
CA SER A 37 9.04 -9.06 26.61
C SER A 37 8.82 -10.57 26.66
N CYS A 38 9.25 -11.20 27.76
CA CYS A 38 9.01 -12.63 28.05
C CYS A 38 7.70 -12.87 28.83
N SER A 39 6.80 -11.90 28.85
CA SER A 39 5.50 -12.04 29.54
C SER A 39 4.61 -13.06 28.82
N GLN A 40 3.79 -13.78 29.59
CA GLN A 40 2.73 -14.65 29.03
C GLN A 40 1.74 -13.85 28.16
N ASP A 41 1.54 -12.56 28.46
CA ASP A 41 0.60 -11.68 27.76
C ASP A 41 1.28 -10.77 26.71
N ARG A 42 2.47 -11.16 26.20
CA ARG A 42 3.25 -10.33 25.27
C ARG A 42 2.45 -9.84 24.07
N ASP A 43 1.72 -10.74 23.41
CA ASP A 43 1.01 -10.39 22.17
C ASP A 43 -0.23 -9.54 22.47
N ALA A 44 -0.88 -9.74 23.62
CA ALA A 44 -1.93 -8.85 24.12
C ALA A 44 -1.39 -7.44 24.41
N GLN A 45 -0.18 -7.33 24.98
CA GLN A 45 0.49 -6.06 25.21
C GLN A 45 0.83 -5.36 23.88
N LYS A 46 1.37 -6.06 22.89
CA LYS A 46 1.61 -5.52 21.53
C LYS A 46 0.32 -4.99 20.92
N MET A 47 -0.77 -5.75 21.01
CA MET A 47 -2.10 -5.36 20.51
C MET A 47 -2.63 -4.11 21.23
N GLN A 48 -2.44 -3.98 22.54
CA GLN A 48 -2.85 -2.80 23.29
C GLN A 48 -2.14 -1.53 22.79
N TRP A 49 -0.84 -1.61 22.51
CA TRP A 49 -0.09 -0.47 21.96
C TRP A 49 -0.49 -0.14 20.54
N ILE A 50 -0.72 -1.15 19.67
CA ILE A 50 -1.25 -0.92 18.33
C ILE A 50 -2.58 -0.16 18.40
N LYS A 51 -3.51 -0.58 19.26
CA LYS A 51 -4.80 0.12 19.44
C LYS A 51 -4.61 1.59 19.81
N ARG A 52 -3.67 1.87 20.72
CA ARG A 52 -3.36 3.24 21.13
C ARG A 52 -2.80 4.09 19.98
N PHE A 53 -1.91 3.54 19.16
CA PHE A 53 -1.42 4.23 17.94
C PHE A 53 -2.52 4.41 16.88
N ILE A 54 -3.47 3.47 16.76
CA ILE A 54 -4.63 3.63 15.87
C ILE A 54 -5.54 4.78 16.34
N GLU A 55 -5.68 4.99 17.65
CA GLU A 55 -6.40 6.16 18.19
C GLU A 55 -5.72 7.47 17.79
N GLU A 56 -4.39 7.51 17.68
CA GLU A 56 -3.67 8.70 17.20
C GLU A 56 -3.99 9.00 15.74
N LEU A 57 -4.03 7.96 14.88
CA LEU A 57 -4.46 8.09 13.48
C LEU A 57 -5.87 8.65 13.37
N ARG A 58 -6.81 8.17 14.20
CA ARG A 58 -8.20 8.64 14.20
C ARG A 58 -8.36 10.09 14.68
N ASN A 59 -7.43 10.56 15.49
CA ASN A 59 -7.43 11.92 16.03
C ASN A 59 -6.59 12.89 15.18
N ASP A 60 -6.05 12.45 14.04
CA ASP A 60 -5.13 13.20 13.19
C ASP A 60 -3.94 13.83 13.94
N LYS A 61 -3.45 13.13 14.98
CA LYS A 61 -2.30 13.55 15.80
C LYS A 61 -1.21 12.50 15.73
N TRP A 62 0.06 12.91 15.72
CA TRP A 62 1.20 11.98 15.76
C TRP A 62 1.15 10.89 14.69
N VAL A 63 0.55 11.21 13.53
CA VAL A 63 0.20 10.24 12.50
C VAL A 63 1.43 9.47 12.03
N ILE A 64 2.50 10.16 11.63
CA ILE A 64 3.69 9.50 11.10
C ILE A 64 4.38 8.59 12.14
N PRO A 65 4.64 9.04 13.38
CA PRO A 65 5.08 8.16 14.47
C PRO A 65 4.18 6.94 14.66
N ALA A 66 2.86 7.13 14.68
CA ALA A 66 1.90 6.05 14.86
C ALA A 66 1.96 5.02 13.73
N LEU A 67 2.00 5.44 12.47
CA LEU A 67 2.13 4.53 11.31
C LEU A 67 3.41 3.70 11.40
N LYS A 68 4.54 4.34 11.73
CA LYS A 68 5.83 3.65 11.91
C LYS A 68 5.74 2.63 13.03
N GLN A 69 5.18 3.01 14.18
CA GLN A 69 5.09 2.11 15.33
C GLN A 69 4.13 0.94 15.09
N ILE A 70 2.97 1.15 14.46
CA ILE A 70 2.06 0.05 14.12
C ILE A 70 2.78 -0.96 13.21
N LYS A 71 3.49 -0.46 12.18
CA LYS A 71 4.27 -1.31 11.27
C LYS A 71 5.32 -2.11 12.04
N GLU A 72 6.17 -1.46 12.83
CA GLU A 72 7.25 -2.11 13.57
C GLU A 72 6.71 -3.15 14.58
N ILE A 73 5.61 -2.85 15.29
CA ILE A 73 5.00 -3.81 16.23
C ILE A 73 4.43 -5.03 15.46
N CYS A 74 3.77 -4.82 14.31
CA CYS A 74 3.32 -5.91 13.45
C CYS A 74 4.50 -6.76 12.95
N SER A 75 5.64 -6.14 12.64
CA SER A 75 6.86 -6.83 12.23
C SER A 75 7.48 -7.72 13.31
N LEU A 76 7.12 -7.53 14.59
CA LEU A 76 7.49 -8.44 15.69
C LEU A 76 6.71 -9.77 15.68
N PHE A 77 5.75 -9.94 14.77
CA PHE A 77 5.06 -11.20 14.53
C PHE A 77 5.72 -11.92 13.36
N GLY A 78 5.83 -13.25 13.46
CA GLY A 78 6.49 -14.07 12.46
C GLY A 78 5.75 -14.07 11.11
N GLU A 79 6.50 -14.27 10.04
CA GLU A 79 5.95 -14.51 8.70
C GLU A 79 5.57 -15.99 8.54
N ALA A 80 4.49 -16.25 7.80
CA ALA A 80 4.18 -17.61 7.43
C ALA A 80 5.18 -18.11 6.37
N PRO A 81 5.62 -19.38 6.43
CA PRO A 81 6.51 -19.93 5.41
C PRO A 81 5.85 -19.83 4.03
N GLN A 82 6.54 -19.25 3.05
CA GLN A 82 6.01 -18.99 1.70
C GLN A 82 5.62 -20.27 0.94
N ASN A 83 6.19 -21.42 1.30
CA ASN A 83 6.00 -22.71 0.62
C ASN A 83 4.96 -23.63 1.30
N MET A 84 4.28 -23.18 2.35
CA MET A 84 3.27 -23.98 3.04
C MET A 84 1.87 -23.70 2.47
N SER A 85 1.21 -24.72 1.95
CA SER A 85 -0.19 -24.62 1.52
C SER A 85 -1.08 -24.24 2.71
N GLN A 86 -2.17 -23.52 2.46
CA GLN A 86 -3.10 -23.05 3.50
C GLN A 86 -3.64 -24.20 4.38
N MET A 87 -3.69 -25.42 3.84
CA MET A 87 -4.11 -26.66 4.51
C MET A 87 -3.06 -27.20 5.51
N GLN A 88 -1.79 -26.83 5.36
CA GLN A 88 -0.67 -27.31 6.19
C GLN A 88 -0.26 -26.34 7.29
N ARG A 89 -0.83 -25.13 7.33
CA ARG A 89 -0.55 -24.16 8.39
C ARG A 89 -1.09 -24.68 9.71
N SER A 90 -0.23 -24.75 10.72
CA SER A 90 -0.66 -25.10 12.08
C SER A 90 -1.65 -24.03 12.57
N PRO A 91 -2.90 -24.40 12.91
CA PRO A 91 -3.92 -23.45 13.36
C PRO A 91 -3.59 -22.77 14.70
N HIS A 92 -2.49 -23.18 15.35
CA HIS A 92 -2.04 -22.64 16.63
C HIS A 92 -1.02 -21.50 16.52
N VAL A 93 -0.55 -21.15 15.33
CA VAL A 93 0.45 -20.08 15.14
C VAL A 93 -0.23 -18.84 14.57
N PHE A 94 -0.13 -17.73 15.30
CA PHE A 94 -0.66 -16.43 14.90
C PHE A 94 0.44 -15.63 14.16
N TYR A 95 0.27 -15.45 12.86
CA TYR A 95 1.27 -14.79 12.02
C TYR A 95 0.95 -13.31 11.79
N ARG A 96 1.92 -12.58 11.22
CA ARG A 96 1.76 -11.16 10.88
C ARG A 96 0.56 -10.89 9.97
N HIS A 97 0.32 -11.73 8.97
CA HIS A 97 -0.81 -11.54 8.06
C HIS A 97 -2.15 -11.71 8.79
N ASP A 98 -2.26 -12.64 9.75
CA ASP A 98 -3.45 -12.81 10.59
C ASP A 98 -3.71 -11.55 11.43
N LEU A 99 -2.65 -10.99 12.04
CA LEU A 99 -2.71 -9.73 12.78
C LEU A 99 -3.19 -8.58 11.89
N ILE A 100 -2.58 -8.38 10.72
CA ILE A 100 -2.94 -7.29 9.82
C ILE A 100 -4.39 -7.43 9.34
N ASN A 101 -4.84 -8.66 9.01
CA ASN A 101 -6.23 -8.92 8.67
C ASN A 101 -7.19 -8.60 9.84
N GLN A 102 -6.84 -9.00 11.06
CA GLN A 102 -7.62 -8.66 12.25
C GLN A 102 -7.70 -7.14 12.45
N LEU A 103 -6.59 -6.42 12.27
CA LEU A 103 -6.58 -4.96 12.37
C LEU A 103 -7.42 -4.31 11.26
N GLN A 104 -7.32 -4.81 10.03
CA GLN A 104 -8.13 -4.35 8.91
C GLN A 104 -9.63 -4.55 9.18
N GLN A 105 -10.05 -5.72 9.68
CA GLN A 105 -11.45 -6.01 9.99
C GLN A 105 -12.00 -5.13 11.13
N ASN A 106 -11.20 -4.90 12.18
CA ASN A 106 -11.64 -4.17 13.37
C ASN A 106 -11.58 -2.65 13.21
N HIS A 107 -10.67 -2.15 12.37
CA HIS A 107 -10.35 -0.72 12.30
C HIS A 107 -10.41 -0.13 10.89
N ALA A 108 -10.67 -0.94 9.86
CA ALA A 108 -10.66 -0.52 8.46
C ALA A 108 -9.38 0.25 8.09
N LEU A 109 -8.21 -0.24 8.52
CA LEU A 109 -6.94 0.49 8.45
C LEU A 109 -6.59 1.04 7.06
N VAL A 110 -6.82 0.28 6.00
CA VAL A 110 -6.56 0.74 4.62
C VAL A 110 -7.41 1.98 4.30
N THR A 111 -8.70 1.96 4.67
CA THR A 111 -9.60 3.11 4.51
C THR A 111 -9.15 4.28 5.39
N LEU A 112 -8.90 4.03 6.67
CA LEU A 112 -8.48 5.06 7.63
C LEU A 112 -7.24 5.82 7.15
N VAL A 113 -6.24 5.11 6.62
CA VAL A 113 -4.99 5.74 6.15
C VAL A 113 -5.18 6.44 4.81
N ALA A 114 -6.01 5.90 3.90
CA ALA A 114 -6.35 6.58 2.64
C ALA A 114 -7.11 7.90 2.88
N GLU A 115 -8.05 7.90 3.83
CA GLU A 115 -8.79 9.10 4.25
C GLU A 115 -7.88 10.11 4.94
N ASN A 116 -7.01 9.66 5.84
CA ASN A 116 -6.03 10.53 6.50
C ASN A 116 -5.05 11.15 5.50
N LEU A 117 -4.61 10.41 4.47
CA LEU A 117 -3.79 10.95 3.39
C LEU A 117 -4.55 12.02 2.60
N ALA A 118 -5.81 11.77 2.23
CA ALA A 118 -6.62 12.75 1.51
C ALA A 118 -6.84 14.03 2.33
N SER A 119 -7.21 13.90 3.61
CA SER A 119 -7.36 15.03 4.54
C SER A 119 -6.07 15.84 4.68
N TYR A 120 -4.92 15.15 4.81
CA TYR A 120 -3.61 15.80 4.83
C TYR A 120 -3.32 16.59 3.54
N MET A 121 -3.62 16.01 2.37
CA MET A 121 -3.43 16.67 1.08
C MET A 121 -4.33 17.90 0.92
N ASP A 122 -5.58 17.84 1.37
CA ASP A 122 -6.50 18.98 1.35
C ASP A 122 -6.00 20.13 2.23
N ASN A 123 -5.50 19.83 3.43
CA ASN A 123 -4.87 20.82 4.32
C ASN A 123 -3.59 21.40 3.71
N MET A 124 -2.77 20.57 3.07
CA MET A 124 -1.56 21.02 2.40
C MET A 124 -1.87 21.94 1.21
N LYS A 125 -2.95 21.66 0.47
CA LYS A 125 -3.40 22.48 -0.64
C LYS A 125 -3.76 23.90 -0.18
N GLN A 126 -4.44 24.02 0.97
CA GLN A 126 -4.75 25.34 1.56
C GLN A 126 -3.46 26.06 1.98
N PHE A 127 -2.55 25.36 2.66
CA PHE A 127 -1.28 25.93 3.10
C PHE A 127 -0.42 26.44 1.92
N ALA A 128 -0.33 25.67 0.83
CA ALA A 128 0.47 26.02 -0.34
C ALA A 128 -0.09 27.23 -1.11
N GLN A 129 -1.40 27.51 -1.02
CA GLN A 129 -1.98 28.72 -1.59
C GLN A 129 -1.49 29.98 -0.87
N GLU A 130 -1.30 29.89 0.45
CA GLU A 130 -0.77 30.98 1.27
C GLU A 130 0.76 31.09 1.18
N HIS A 131 1.44 30.01 0.77
CA HIS A 131 2.90 29.92 0.69
C HIS A 131 3.37 29.34 -0.66
N PRO A 132 3.27 30.08 -1.78
CA PRO A 132 3.55 29.55 -3.12
C PRO A 132 4.98 29.05 -3.34
N ASP A 133 5.95 29.64 -2.64
CA ASP A 133 7.38 29.32 -2.74
C ASP A 133 7.83 28.23 -1.74
N TYR A 134 6.89 27.57 -1.06
CA TYR A 134 7.22 26.53 -0.09
C TYR A 134 7.85 25.31 -0.77
N ASP A 135 9.05 24.93 -0.32
CA ASP A 135 9.72 23.71 -0.76
C ASP A 135 9.18 22.48 0.02
N PRO A 136 8.58 21.47 -0.65
CA PRO A 136 8.04 20.27 -0.02
C PRO A 136 9.09 19.37 0.66
N GLN A 137 10.39 19.63 0.50
CA GLN A 137 11.47 18.97 1.25
C GLN A 137 11.75 19.63 2.61
N THR A 138 11.31 20.87 2.82
CA THR A 138 11.53 21.59 4.08
C THR A 138 10.48 21.22 5.12
N VAL A 139 10.84 21.25 6.40
CA VAL A 139 9.90 21.00 7.50
C VAL A 139 9.18 22.29 7.85
N ARG A 140 7.85 22.28 7.84
CA ARG A 140 7.03 23.44 8.22
C ARG A 140 7.16 23.75 9.71
N PRO A 141 7.05 25.02 10.13
CA PRO A 141 6.88 25.38 11.54
C PRO A 141 5.73 24.59 12.17
N GLY A 142 5.97 23.97 13.33
CA GLY A 142 5.00 23.13 14.03
C GLY A 142 4.87 21.70 13.48
N SER A 143 5.51 21.36 12.36
CA SER A 143 5.61 19.97 11.86
C SER A 143 6.91 19.31 12.31
N ARG A 144 6.90 17.97 12.36
CA ARG A 144 8.11 17.15 12.57
C ARG A 144 8.66 16.54 11.28
N TYR A 145 7.86 16.52 10.23
CA TYR A 145 8.19 15.92 8.95
C TYR A 145 7.95 16.91 7.81
N SER A 146 8.77 16.80 6.77
CA SER A 146 8.56 17.51 5.51
C SER A 146 7.32 16.98 4.80
N HIS A 147 6.79 17.76 3.85
CA HIS A 147 5.65 17.31 3.08
C HIS A 147 5.92 15.98 2.34
N THR A 148 7.12 15.86 1.78
CA THR A 148 7.56 14.64 1.08
C THR A 148 7.54 13.41 2.00
N GLN A 149 8.05 13.55 3.23
CA GLN A 149 8.05 12.47 4.21
C GLN A 149 6.63 12.10 4.64
N GLU A 150 5.75 13.08 4.86
CA GLU A 150 4.36 12.85 5.22
C GLU A 150 3.62 11.99 4.17
N VAL A 151 3.76 12.29 2.88
CA VAL A 151 3.15 11.50 1.80
C VAL A 151 3.80 10.12 1.70
N GLN A 152 5.13 10.06 1.72
CA GLN A 152 5.88 8.82 1.56
C GLN A 152 5.57 7.79 2.66
N GLU A 153 5.50 8.23 3.92
CA GLU A 153 5.28 7.32 5.05
C GLU A 153 3.85 6.74 5.04
N ARG A 154 2.85 7.53 4.62
CA ARG A 154 1.47 7.03 4.43
C ARG A 154 1.37 5.99 3.31
N LEU A 155 1.98 6.27 2.15
CA LEU A 155 2.01 5.33 1.02
C LEU A 155 2.82 4.06 1.35
N SER A 156 3.91 4.21 2.10
CA SER A 156 4.73 3.09 2.59
C SER A 156 3.93 2.20 3.53
N PHE A 157 3.17 2.79 4.46
CA PHE A 157 2.32 2.04 5.37
C PHE A 157 1.15 1.35 4.66
N LEU A 158 0.49 2.01 3.71
CA LEU A 158 -0.52 1.36 2.87
C LEU A 158 0.06 0.16 2.13
N ARG A 159 1.25 0.30 1.53
CA ARG A 159 1.91 -0.82 0.84
C ARG A 159 2.23 -1.97 1.80
N PHE A 160 2.65 -1.67 3.02
CA PHE A 160 2.87 -2.67 4.06
C PHE A 160 1.58 -3.43 4.39
N LEU A 161 0.45 -2.74 4.61
CA LEU A 161 -0.82 -3.40 4.88
C LEU A 161 -1.24 -4.33 3.73
N LEU A 162 -1.12 -3.85 2.49
CA LEU A 162 -1.50 -4.60 1.30
C LEU A 162 -0.63 -5.85 1.13
N LYS A 163 0.70 -5.69 1.18
CA LYS A 163 1.64 -6.78 0.95
C LYS A 163 1.67 -7.78 2.11
N ASP A 164 1.97 -7.32 3.32
CA ASP A 164 2.14 -8.19 4.49
C ASP A 164 0.79 -8.72 5.01
N GLY A 165 -0.30 -7.98 4.78
CA GLY A 165 -1.65 -8.41 5.10
C GLY A 165 -2.31 -9.28 4.04
N GLN A 166 -1.71 -9.41 2.85
CA GLN A 166 -2.33 -10.08 1.69
C GLN A 166 -3.71 -9.48 1.37
N LEU A 167 -3.79 -8.15 1.44
CA LEU A 167 -5.02 -7.38 1.23
C LEU A 167 -5.04 -6.78 -0.17
N TRP A 168 -6.24 -6.62 -0.71
CA TRP A 168 -6.46 -5.91 -1.96
C TRP A 168 -6.79 -4.43 -1.71
N LEU A 169 -6.26 -3.55 -2.56
CA LEU A 169 -6.71 -2.16 -2.62
C LEU A 169 -8.00 -2.08 -3.46
N CYS A 170 -9.12 -1.80 -2.80
CA CYS A 170 -10.42 -1.71 -3.46
C CYS A 170 -10.66 -0.33 -4.12
N SER A 171 -11.69 -0.25 -4.97
CA SER A 171 -12.00 0.90 -5.83
C SER A 171 -12.12 2.24 -5.08
N PRO A 172 -12.84 2.34 -3.94
CA PRO A 172 -12.98 3.61 -3.24
C PRO A 172 -11.64 4.20 -2.79
N GLN A 173 -10.76 3.38 -2.20
CA GLN A 173 -9.47 3.81 -1.69
C GLN A 173 -8.50 4.12 -2.84
N ALA A 174 -8.48 3.29 -3.89
CA ALA A 174 -7.65 3.54 -5.07
C ALA A 174 -8.01 4.88 -5.73
N LYS A 175 -9.30 5.14 -5.96
CA LYS A 175 -9.79 6.41 -6.54
C LYS A 175 -9.46 7.61 -5.65
N GLN A 176 -9.61 7.47 -4.33
CA GLN A 176 -9.29 8.53 -3.39
C GLN A 176 -7.81 8.92 -3.42
N ILE A 177 -6.91 7.93 -3.36
CA ILE A 177 -5.46 8.16 -3.41
C ILE A 177 -5.06 8.77 -4.76
N TRP A 178 -5.60 8.24 -5.86
CA TRP A 178 -5.36 8.80 -7.20
C TRP A 178 -5.81 10.25 -7.31
N ARG A 179 -7.02 10.55 -6.83
CA ARG A 179 -7.58 11.90 -6.88
C ARG A 179 -6.72 12.91 -6.11
N CYS A 180 -6.23 12.56 -4.92
CA CYS A 180 -5.48 13.51 -4.09
C CYS A 180 -4.00 13.64 -4.48
N LEU A 181 -3.39 12.62 -5.09
CA LEU A 181 -1.96 12.64 -5.44
C LEU A 181 -1.65 12.70 -6.94
N ALA A 182 -2.55 12.32 -7.85
CA ALA A 182 -2.33 12.44 -9.30
C ALA A 182 -3.08 13.64 -9.88
N GLU A 183 -4.39 13.69 -9.69
CA GLU A 183 -5.24 14.75 -10.26
C GLU A 183 -5.05 16.07 -9.51
N ASN A 184 -5.25 16.05 -8.19
CA ASN A 184 -5.24 17.23 -7.33
C ASN A 184 -3.94 17.40 -6.53
N ALA A 185 -2.84 16.84 -7.03
CA ALA A 185 -1.53 16.99 -6.42
C ALA A 185 -1.16 18.46 -6.20
N VAL A 186 -0.60 18.74 -5.03
CA VAL A 186 -0.19 20.08 -4.61
C VAL A 186 1.18 20.40 -5.22
N PHE A 187 2.09 19.43 -5.22
CA PHE A 187 3.43 19.54 -5.76
C PHE A 187 3.68 18.47 -6.84
N LEU A 188 4.71 18.68 -7.67
CA LEU A 188 5.12 17.69 -8.66
C LEU A 188 5.57 16.36 -8.01
N CYS A 189 6.22 16.42 -6.84
CA CYS A 189 6.66 15.24 -6.11
C CYS A 189 5.50 14.31 -5.71
N ASP A 190 4.29 14.83 -5.59
CA ASP A 190 3.09 14.07 -5.22
C ASP A 190 2.67 13.18 -6.38
N ARG A 191 2.58 13.76 -7.59
CA ARG A 191 2.29 13.02 -8.84
C ARG A 191 3.32 11.94 -9.08
N GLU A 192 4.59 12.31 -8.96
CA GLU A 192 5.72 11.39 -9.09
C GLU A 192 5.62 10.21 -8.11
N SER A 193 5.29 10.49 -6.86
CA SER A 193 5.12 9.47 -5.82
C SER A 193 3.90 8.59 -6.10
N CYS A 194 2.79 9.19 -6.53
CA CYS A 194 1.55 8.49 -6.90
C CYS A 194 1.79 7.49 -8.02
N PHE A 195 2.37 7.95 -9.14
CA PHE A 195 2.61 7.10 -10.30
C PHE A 195 3.58 5.97 -9.99
N LYS A 196 4.65 6.25 -9.23
CA LYS A 196 5.57 5.20 -8.76
C LYS A 196 4.87 4.18 -7.87
N TRP A 197 3.98 4.63 -7.00
CA TRP A 197 3.26 3.76 -6.07
C TRP A 197 2.28 2.85 -6.81
N PHE A 198 1.41 3.39 -7.67
CA PHE A 198 0.49 2.59 -8.49
C PHE A 198 1.20 1.67 -9.47
N SER A 199 2.33 2.09 -10.07
CA SER A 199 3.15 1.21 -10.92
C SER A 199 3.60 -0.04 -10.17
N LYS A 200 3.95 0.09 -8.88
CA LYS A 200 4.32 -1.06 -8.05
C LYS A 200 3.12 -1.95 -7.71
N LEU A 201 1.90 -1.40 -7.61
CA LEU A 201 0.68 -2.20 -7.37
C LEU A 201 0.28 -3.03 -8.58
N MET A 202 0.74 -2.64 -9.77
CA MET A 202 0.54 -3.36 -11.04
C MET A 202 1.78 -4.17 -11.45
N GLY A 203 2.67 -4.51 -10.49
CA GLY A 203 3.87 -5.31 -10.74
C GLY A 203 3.58 -6.81 -10.79
N ASP A 204 4.65 -7.61 -10.60
CA ASP A 204 4.56 -9.08 -10.64
C ASP A 204 3.71 -9.66 -9.50
N GLU A 205 3.75 -9.01 -8.33
CA GLU A 205 2.85 -9.24 -7.21
C GLU A 205 1.87 -8.06 -7.14
N PRO A 206 0.72 -8.14 -7.84
CA PRO A 206 -0.24 -7.06 -7.82
C PRO A 206 -0.99 -7.03 -6.48
N ASP A 207 -1.21 -5.83 -5.96
CA ASP A 207 -1.99 -5.60 -4.74
C ASP A 207 -3.25 -4.75 -5.02
N LEU A 208 -3.49 -4.38 -6.29
CA LEU A 208 -4.73 -3.75 -6.73
C LEU A 208 -5.77 -4.83 -7.01
N ASP A 209 -7.00 -4.63 -6.52
CA ASP A 209 -8.08 -5.60 -6.72
C ASP A 209 -8.27 -5.91 -8.23
N PRO A 210 -8.12 -7.18 -8.66
CA PRO A 210 -8.22 -7.55 -10.07
C PRO A 210 -9.54 -7.13 -10.72
N ASP A 211 -10.63 -7.10 -9.95
CA ASP A 211 -11.97 -6.80 -10.44
C ASP A 211 -12.14 -5.30 -10.78
N ILE A 212 -11.32 -4.44 -10.18
CA ILE A 212 -11.41 -2.98 -10.38
C ILE A 212 -10.42 -2.49 -11.44
N ASN A 213 -9.43 -3.29 -11.84
CA ASN A 213 -8.32 -2.86 -12.70
C ASN A 213 -8.79 -2.15 -13.98
N ARG A 214 -9.79 -2.74 -14.64
CA ARG A 214 -10.34 -2.19 -15.88
C ARG A 214 -11.07 -0.87 -15.63
N GLU A 215 -12.00 -0.88 -14.68
CA GLU A 215 -12.78 0.31 -14.33
C GLU A 215 -11.86 1.47 -13.90
N PHE A 216 -10.83 1.15 -13.09
CA PHE A 216 -9.88 2.14 -12.59
C PHE A 216 -9.03 2.74 -13.71
N PHE A 217 -8.50 1.91 -14.62
CA PHE A 217 -7.76 2.40 -15.78
C PHE A 217 -8.64 3.27 -16.68
N GLU A 218 -9.81 2.76 -17.05
CA GLU A 218 -10.72 3.45 -17.96
C GLU A 218 -11.22 4.75 -17.37
N SER A 219 -11.54 4.81 -16.08
CA SER A 219 -12.17 6.00 -15.47
C SER A 219 -11.18 7.05 -14.97
N ASN A 220 -9.92 6.67 -14.69
CA ASN A 220 -8.96 7.57 -14.03
C ASN A 220 -7.69 7.74 -14.86
N VAL A 221 -6.99 6.63 -15.16
CA VAL A 221 -5.68 6.68 -15.83
C VAL A 221 -5.81 7.19 -17.27
N LEU A 222 -6.82 6.72 -18.02
CA LEU A 222 -7.07 7.18 -19.40
C LEU A 222 -7.57 8.63 -19.49
N HIS A 223 -8.22 9.13 -18.45
CA HIS A 223 -8.82 10.46 -18.43
C HIS A 223 -7.92 11.51 -17.77
N LEU A 224 -6.73 11.13 -17.31
CA LEU A 224 -5.76 12.07 -16.77
C LEU A 224 -5.32 13.05 -17.87
N ASP A 225 -5.32 14.34 -17.56
CA ASP A 225 -4.85 15.38 -18.48
C ASP A 225 -3.41 15.06 -18.96
N PRO A 226 -3.18 14.94 -20.28
CA PRO A 226 -1.85 14.65 -20.82
C PRO A 226 -0.77 15.67 -20.38
N GLY A 227 -1.15 16.91 -20.06
CA GLY A 227 -0.23 17.92 -19.53
C GLY A 227 0.32 17.58 -18.13
N LEU A 228 -0.34 16.70 -17.38
CA LEU A 228 0.08 16.23 -16.06
C LEU A 228 0.92 14.95 -16.10
N LEU A 229 1.05 14.31 -17.27
CA LEU A 229 1.81 13.07 -17.41
C LEU A 229 3.32 13.33 -17.37
N THR A 230 3.97 12.70 -16.41
CA THR A 230 5.42 12.67 -16.30
C THR A 230 5.99 11.35 -16.84
N GLU A 231 7.30 11.18 -16.85
CA GLU A 231 7.93 9.90 -17.21
C GLU A 231 7.41 8.74 -16.34
N ASN A 232 7.26 8.96 -15.04
CA ASN A 232 6.69 7.95 -14.15
C ASN A 232 5.18 7.77 -14.39
N GLY A 233 4.47 8.83 -14.79
CA GLY A 233 3.07 8.74 -15.26
C GLY A 233 2.93 7.83 -16.46
N MET A 234 3.81 7.96 -17.46
CA MET A 234 3.82 7.09 -18.64
C MET A 234 4.13 5.63 -18.30
N ARG A 235 5.08 5.37 -17.39
CA ARG A 235 5.35 4.02 -16.88
C ARG A 235 4.15 3.42 -16.17
N CYS A 236 3.45 4.23 -15.37
CA CYS A 236 2.23 3.82 -14.68
C CYS A 236 1.15 3.44 -15.69
N PHE A 237 0.90 4.31 -16.68
CA PHE A 237 -0.02 4.05 -17.78
C PHE A 237 0.31 2.74 -18.50
N GLU A 238 1.57 2.54 -18.89
CA GLU A 238 2.03 1.35 -19.60
C GLU A 238 1.77 0.07 -18.80
N ARG A 239 1.99 0.09 -17.47
CA ARG A 239 1.71 -1.07 -16.62
C ARG A 239 0.23 -1.41 -16.56
N PHE A 240 -0.65 -0.43 -16.40
CA PHE A 240 -2.09 -0.69 -16.45
C PHE A 240 -2.52 -1.22 -17.82
N PHE A 241 -2.03 -0.60 -18.89
CA PHE A 241 -2.36 -1.01 -20.25
C PHE A 241 -1.93 -2.46 -20.53
N LYS A 242 -0.68 -2.83 -20.17
CA LYS A 242 -0.19 -4.21 -20.30
C LYS A 242 -1.00 -5.19 -19.44
N GLY A 243 -1.34 -4.82 -18.21
CA GLY A 243 -2.14 -5.65 -17.31
C GLY A 243 -3.50 -6.01 -17.90
N LEU A 244 -4.17 -5.05 -18.56
CA LEU A 244 -5.45 -5.28 -19.23
C LEU A 244 -5.33 -6.09 -20.51
N LEU A 245 -4.27 -5.88 -21.29
CA LEU A 245 -4.02 -6.72 -22.47
C LEU A 245 -3.78 -8.19 -22.10
N LEU A 246 -3.00 -8.42 -21.03
CA LEU A 246 -2.77 -9.76 -20.51
C LEU A 246 -4.07 -10.41 -20.06
N SER A 247 -4.91 -9.73 -19.27
CA SER A 247 -6.18 -10.30 -18.80
C SER A 247 -7.14 -10.62 -19.96
N LEU A 248 -7.22 -9.75 -20.98
CA LEU A 248 -8.01 -10.01 -22.19
C LEU A 248 -7.47 -11.20 -22.99
N SER A 249 -6.15 -11.35 -23.11
CA SER A 249 -5.54 -12.49 -23.81
C SER A 249 -5.79 -13.81 -23.09
N VAL A 250 -5.74 -13.83 -21.76
CA VAL A 250 -6.05 -15.00 -20.93
C VAL A 250 -7.53 -15.36 -21.06
N LEU A 251 -8.43 -14.37 -21.01
CA LEU A 251 -9.87 -14.60 -21.25
C LEU A 251 -10.11 -15.16 -22.65
N ALA A 252 -9.51 -14.57 -23.68
CA ALA A 252 -9.62 -15.10 -25.05
C ALA A 252 -9.13 -16.54 -25.14
N ALA A 253 -8.00 -16.88 -24.50
CA ALA A 253 -7.50 -18.26 -24.44
C ALA A 253 -8.46 -19.19 -23.68
N SER A 254 -9.00 -18.78 -22.53
CA SER A 254 -9.91 -19.60 -21.72
C SER A 254 -11.29 -19.80 -22.37
N TYR A 255 -11.74 -18.88 -23.23
CA TYR A 255 -12.97 -19.06 -24.01
C TYR A 255 -12.73 -19.85 -25.30
N LEU A 256 -11.58 -19.69 -25.96
CA LEU A 256 -11.29 -20.40 -27.21
C LEU A 256 -10.84 -21.86 -27.01
N LEU A 257 -10.18 -22.19 -25.89
CA LEU A 257 -9.68 -23.55 -25.62
C LEU A 257 -10.80 -24.60 -25.40
N PRO A 258 -11.87 -24.34 -24.63
CA PRO A 258 -12.98 -25.28 -24.47
C PRO A 258 -13.76 -25.49 -25.78
N HIS A 259 -14.00 -24.43 -26.53
CA HIS A 259 -14.71 -24.52 -27.83
C HIS A 259 -13.86 -25.16 -28.93
N ALA A 260 -12.53 -25.12 -28.83
CA ALA A 260 -11.65 -25.91 -29.71
C ALA A 260 -11.66 -27.41 -29.37
N CYS A 261 -12.01 -27.79 -28.13
CA CYS A 261 -12.14 -29.20 -27.73
C CYS A 261 -13.50 -29.81 -28.11
N GLU A 262 -14.58 -29.02 -28.11
CA GLU A 262 -15.89 -29.45 -28.65
C GLU A 262 -15.91 -29.55 -30.18
N ALA A 263 -15.05 -28.79 -30.88
CA ALA A 263 -14.89 -28.87 -32.32
C ALA A 263 -14.09 -30.11 -32.82
N LYS A 264 -13.74 -31.05 -31.94
CA LYS A 264 -13.05 -32.31 -32.33
C LYS A 264 -13.96 -33.40 -32.90
N SER A 265 -15.22 -33.10 -33.22
CA SER A 265 -16.11 -34.00 -33.97
C SER A 265 -16.35 -33.59 -35.44
N GLY A 266 -15.76 -32.49 -35.93
CA GLY A 266 -15.94 -32.05 -37.31
C GLY A 266 -14.80 -31.17 -37.81
N SER A 267 -14.09 -31.65 -38.82
CA SER A 267 -12.99 -31.02 -39.56
C SER A 267 -13.12 -29.50 -39.75
N CYS A 268 -12.19 -28.71 -39.17
CA CYS A 268 -11.95 -27.33 -39.57
C CYS A 268 -10.45 -26.95 -39.46
N PRO A 269 -9.72 -26.65 -40.56
CA PRO A 269 -8.28 -26.38 -40.52
C PRO A 269 -7.87 -25.01 -39.95
N SER A 270 -8.81 -24.11 -39.68
CA SER A 270 -8.51 -22.69 -39.43
C SER A 270 -8.12 -22.33 -38.00
N VAL A 271 -8.34 -23.23 -37.03
CA VAL A 271 -8.06 -22.96 -35.60
C VAL A 271 -6.58 -23.25 -35.24
N HIS A 272 -5.90 -24.08 -36.03
CA HIS A 272 -4.52 -24.46 -35.76
C HIS A 272 -3.52 -23.30 -35.96
N LEU A 273 -3.87 -22.31 -36.78
CA LEU A 273 -3.01 -21.17 -37.10
C LEU A 273 -3.00 -20.08 -36.01
N ILE A 274 -4.06 -20.01 -35.18
CA ILE A 274 -4.15 -19.01 -34.10
C ILE A 274 -3.35 -19.47 -32.87
N CYS A 275 -3.38 -20.77 -32.53
CA CYS A 275 -2.55 -21.32 -31.45
C CYS A 275 -1.04 -21.24 -31.74
N LEU A 276 -0.63 -21.33 -33.01
CA LEU A 276 0.78 -21.24 -33.40
C LEU A 276 1.33 -19.81 -33.39
N ARG A 277 0.49 -18.77 -33.55
CA ARG A 277 0.95 -17.37 -33.49
C ARG A 277 1.14 -16.83 -32.07
N LEU A 278 0.47 -17.39 -31.07
CA LEU A 278 0.64 -16.97 -29.67
C LEU A 278 1.90 -17.57 -29.01
N SER A 279 2.37 -18.74 -29.46
CA SER A 279 3.62 -19.36 -28.99
C SER A 279 4.89 -18.62 -29.45
N VAL A 280 4.80 -17.82 -30.52
CA VAL A 280 5.95 -17.12 -31.10
C VAL A 280 6.25 -15.78 -30.40
N TYR A 281 5.29 -15.20 -29.67
CA TYR A 281 5.53 -13.94 -28.93
C TYR A 281 6.09 -14.13 -27.51
N ASP A 282 6.10 -15.37 -27.00
CA ASP A 282 6.54 -15.70 -25.62
C ASP A 282 7.96 -16.30 -25.56
N ARG A 283 8.68 -16.32 -26.69
CA ARG A 283 10.12 -16.59 -26.69
C ARG A 283 10.87 -15.36 -27.15
N GLY A 284 11.44 -14.66 -26.16
CA GLY A 284 12.44 -13.63 -26.39
C GLY A 284 13.47 -14.11 -27.40
N THR A 285 13.64 -13.32 -28.45
CA THR A 285 14.81 -13.38 -29.32
C THR A 285 15.91 -12.56 -28.64
N PRO A 286 17.09 -13.14 -28.38
CA PRO A 286 18.26 -12.38 -28.00
C PRO A 286 18.94 -11.88 -29.28
N TYR A 287 19.02 -10.56 -29.46
CA TYR A 287 20.11 -9.87 -30.13
C TYR A 287 20.30 -8.51 -29.46
#